data_AF-A0A1J0U1Q8-F1
#
_entry.id   AF-A0A1J0U1Q8-F1
#
_cell.length_a   1.000
_cell.length_b   1.000
_cell.length_c   1.000
_cell.angle_alpha   90.00
_cell.angle_beta   90.00
_cell.angle_gamma   90.00
#
_symmetry.space_group_name_H-M   'P 1'
#
loop_
_entity.id
_entity.type
_entity.pdbx_description
1 polymer ?
#
loop_
_entity_poly.entity_id
_entity_poly.type
_entity_poly.pdbx_seq_one_letter_code
_entity_poly.pdbx_strand_id
1 'polypeptide(L)'
;MRRTKNITMIAILIVSLGLAVLFTWLFWSVLKSNNEINYAEYSDCLLYSDHSKQKIDLTRHNNSQLVSATFKNLAQTTSKMRQLSANDWAFIDRCENNMLYQADAKIVAAFNQKKAVIQFNTIADVVNGLTNNKFYPYQLEEMVLALDDKEQLPFRNNLISFANLFVNIFGASVFQKLIYNLEIDNSIAKYDAAYNNRIIAITKLKENGNDLAQCLMFTEHSLQAQMSKVQYQIGFHSTATNISTFVHEIGHAISNYAWVWPNNRLRFNHNITPTTGRCTPVKDKTSSFIRGFIYSPNDVLVRYLGKRVGISNNAPFQQQLAAWSFIQSGYGRTGGNAELFAEGFAQWLLTPDNQKGLNWQILNEFYGTYFKNYYLI
;
A
#
# COMPACT_ATOMS: atom_id res chain seq x y z
N MET A 1 55.99 16.59 -23.30
CA MET A 1 54.86 15.69 -22.96
C MET A 1 54.00 16.13 -21.75
N ARG A 2 54.52 16.81 -20.71
CA ARG A 2 53.69 17.26 -19.56
C ARG A 2 52.73 18.42 -19.86
N ARG A 3 53.12 19.38 -20.71
CA ARG A 3 52.31 20.57 -21.05
C ARG A 3 51.04 20.25 -21.83
N THR A 4 51.08 19.30 -22.76
CA THR A 4 49.93 18.87 -23.56
C THR A 4 48.90 18.10 -22.73
N LYS A 5 49.32 17.25 -21.79
CA LYS A 5 48.41 16.54 -20.87
C LYS A 5 47.60 17.49 -19.99
N ASN A 6 48.19 18.59 -19.52
CA ASN A 6 47.48 19.56 -18.68
C ASN A 6 46.41 20.33 -19.46
N ILE A 7 46.66 20.68 -20.73
CA ILE A 7 45.69 21.38 -21.57
C ILE A 7 44.49 20.47 -21.90
N THR A 8 44.74 19.19 -22.22
CA THR A 8 43.67 18.22 -22.48
C THR A 8 42.81 17.98 -21.23
N MET A 9 43.43 17.90 -20.05
CA MET A 9 42.71 17.71 -18.79
C MET A 9 41.84 18.91 -18.42
N ILE A 10 42.32 20.14 -18.65
CA ILE A 10 41.56 21.38 -18.46
C ILE A 10 40.38 21.46 -19.45
N ALA A 11 40.59 21.09 -20.72
CA ALA A 11 39.53 21.07 -21.72
C ALA A 11 38.41 20.08 -21.36
N ILE A 12 38.75 18.87 -20.90
CA ILE A 12 37.77 17.88 -20.42
C ILE A 12 36.98 18.44 -19.24
N LEU A 13 37.65 19.10 -18.29
CA LEU A 13 37.01 19.64 -17.09
C LEU A 13 36.02 20.76 -17.43
N ILE A 14 36.36 21.65 -18.36
CA ILE A 14 35.49 22.73 -18.83
C ILE A 14 34.27 22.17 -19.58
N VAL A 15 34.46 21.19 -20.46
CA VAL A 15 33.35 20.53 -21.18
C VAL A 15 32.44 19.78 -20.22
N SER A 16 33.00 19.12 -19.20
CA SER A 16 32.24 18.40 -18.18
C SER A 16 31.41 19.36 -17.32
N LEU A 17 31.98 20.52 -16.94
CA LEU A 17 31.24 21.56 -16.22
C LEU A 17 30.13 22.15 -17.09
N GLY A 18 30.41 22.43 -18.37
CA GLY A 18 29.43 22.94 -19.32
C GLY A 18 28.26 21.98 -19.51
N LEU A 19 28.52 20.68 -19.62
CA LEU A 19 27.50 19.63 -19.68
C LEU A 19 26.72 19.53 -18.37
N ALA A 20 27.38 19.58 -17.21
CA ALA A 20 26.68 19.54 -15.91
C ALA A 20 25.72 20.73 -15.73
N VAL A 21 26.13 21.92 -16.15
CA VAL A 21 25.30 23.14 -16.15
C VAL A 21 24.16 23.03 -17.16
N LEU A 22 24.40 22.49 -18.36
CA LEU A 22 23.36 22.24 -19.36
C LEU A 22 22.34 21.20 -18.88
N PHE A 23 22.78 20.11 -18.25
CA PHE A 23 21.89 19.09 -17.68
C PHE A 23 21.10 19.64 -16.50
N THR A 24 21.71 20.43 -15.61
CA THR A 24 20.96 21.08 -14.51
C THR A 24 20.01 22.13 -15.04
N TRP A 25 20.34 22.87 -16.10
CA TRP A 25 19.45 23.85 -16.72
C TRP A 25 18.31 23.19 -17.53
N LEU A 26 18.58 22.07 -18.22
CA LEU A 26 17.54 21.26 -18.88
C LEU A 26 16.62 20.60 -17.85
N PHE A 27 17.19 20.03 -16.78
CA PHE A 27 16.41 19.45 -15.68
C PHE A 27 15.59 20.53 -14.97
N TRP A 28 16.16 21.72 -14.76
CA TRP A 28 15.47 22.87 -14.18
C TRP A 28 14.41 23.47 -15.12
N SER A 29 14.63 23.51 -16.43
CA SER A 29 13.62 24.00 -17.40
C SER A 29 12.49 23.01 -17.66
N VAL A 30 12.77 21.69 -17.55
CA VAL A 30 11.74 20.64 -17.50
C VAL A 30 10.93 20.72 -16.20
N LEU A 31 11.56 21.08 -15.08
CA LEU A 31 10.88 21.25 -13.78
C LEU A 31 10.19 22.62 -13.60
N LYS A 32 10.70 23.67 -14.26
CA LYS A 32 10.26 25.07 -14.15
C LYS A 32 9.60 25.57 -15.43
N SER A 33 9.09 24.66 -16.27
CA SER A 33 8.04 25.04 -17.20
C SER A 33 6.87 25.55 -16.35
N ASN A 34 6.76 26.87 -16.25
CA ASN A 34 5.59 27.61 -15.79
C ASN A 34 4.41 27.37 -16.75
N ASN A 35 4.11 26.13 -17.05
CA ASN A 35 2.78 25.78 -17.49
C ASN A 35 1.97 25.85 -16.20
N GLU A 36 1.13 26.87 -16.06
CA GLU A 36 -0.08 26.72 -15.27
C GLU A 36 -0.74 25.45 -15.81
N ILE A 37 -0.54 24.33 -15.11
CA ILE A 37 -1.16 23.06 -15.46
C ILE A 37 -2.64 23.33 -15.38
N ASN A 38 -3.33 23.36 -16.51
CA ASN A 38 -4.77 23.59 -16.55
C ASN A 38 -5.45 22.30 -16.09
N TYR A 39 -5.66 22.12 -14.77
CA TYR A 39 -6.27 20.89 -14.23
C TYR A 39 -7.70 20.65 -14.75
N ALA A 40 -8.38 21.68 -15.27
CA ALA A 40 -9.67 21.51 -15.95
C ALA A 40 -9.53 20.83 -17.32
N GLU A 41 -8.33 20.88 -17.94
CA GLU A 41 -8.01 20.14 -19.18
C GLU A 41 -7.71 18.65 -18.90
N TYR A 42 -7.23 18.30 -17.70
CA TYR A 42 -6.88 16.93 -17.36
C TYR A 42 -8.06 16.10 -16.84
N SER A 43 -8.91 16.67 -15.98
CA SER A 43 -10.09 15.97 -15.45
C SER A 43 -10.98 16.82 -14.55
N ASP A 44 -12.30 16.62 -14.67
CA ASP A 44 -13.29 17.01 -13.66
C ASP A 44 -13.35 16.03 -12.47
N CYS A 45 -12.60 14.93 -12.53
CA CYS A 45 -12.65 13.81 -11.58
C CYS A 45 -14.06 13.23 -11.40
N LEU A 46 -14.88 13.28 -12.46
CA LEU A 46 -16.20 12.69 -12.52
C LEU A 46 -16.07 11.29 -13.11
N LEU A 47 -16.28 10.27 -12.28
CA LEU A 47 -15.89 8.89 -12.59
C LEU A 47 -16.96 8.05 -13.25
N TYR A 48 -18.21 8.53 -13.21
CA TYR A 48 -19.35 7.87 -13.85
C TYR A 48 -20.38 8.93 -14.22
N SER A 49 -20.98 8.83 -15.40
CA SER A 49 -22.19 9.60 -15.72
C SER A 49 -23.36 9.19 -14.81
N ASP A 50 -23.37 7.92 -14.38
CA ASP A 50 -24.41 7.31 -13.55
C ASP A 50 -23.83 6.89 -12.19
N HIS A 51 -23.67 7.84 -11.27
CA HIS A 51 -23.39 7.57 -9.86
C HIS A 51 -24.52 8.07 -8.96
N SER A 52 -24.53 7.61 -7.69
CA SER A 52 -25.45 8.13 -6.70
C SER A 52 -25.34 9.66 -6.60
N LYS A 53 -26.47 10.35 -6.52
CA LYS A 53 -26.50 11.78 -6.19
C LYS A 53 -26.29 12.03 -4.70
N GLN A 54 -26.35 10.98 -3.88
CA GLN A 54 -26.17 11.05 -2.44
C GLN A 54 -24.70 10.87 -2.09
N LYS A 55 -24.18 11.74 -1.22
CA LYS A 55 -22.86 11.58 -0.61
C LYS A 55 -22.96 10.78 0.68
N ILE A 56 -21.88 10.10 1.02
CA ILE A 56 -21.70 9.48 2.33
C ILE A 56 -21.75 10.57 3.40
N ASP A 57 -22.50 10.31 4.47
CA ASP A 57 -22.49 11.18 5.64
C ASP A 57 -21.21 10.94 6.45
N LEU A 58 -20.24 11.83 6.26
CA LEU A 58 -19.01 11.86 7.04
C LEU A 58 -19.12 12.73 8.29
N THR A 59 -20.26 13.36 8.60
CA THR A 59 -20.39 14.28 9.76
C THR A 59 -20.36 13.56 11.10
N ARG A 60 -20.77 12.28 11.13
CA ARG A 60 -20.76 11.43 12.32
C ARG A 60 -19.41 10.79 12.62
N HIS A 61 -18.42 11.02 11.76
CA HIS A 61 -17.10 10.43 11.84
C HIS A 61 -16.08 11.56 11.70
N ASN A 62 -14.94 11.51 12.40
CA ASN A 62 -13.87 12.51 12.22
C ASN A 62 -13.28 12.55 10.78
N ASN A 63 -13.85 11.79 9.84
CA ASN A 63 -13.50 11.70 8.42
C ASN A 63 -13.72 12.98 7.61
N SER A 64 -14.58 13.90 8.04
CA SER A 64 -14.78 15.15 7.29
C SER A 64 -13.54 16.06 7.26
N GLN A 65 -12.62 15.89 8.23
CA GLN A 65 -11.37 16.66 8.35
C GLN A 65 -10.10 15.87 8.00
N LEU A 66 -10.20 14.54 7.87
CA LEU A 66 -9.05 13.64 7.76
C LEU A 66 -8.24 13.80 6.46
N VAL A 67 -8.88 14.27 5.40
CA VAL A 67 -8.32 14.17 4.05
C VAL A 67 -7.60 15.44 3.59
N SER A 68 -7.97 16.61 4.13
CA SER A 68 -7.38 17.90 3.72
C SER A 68 -6.46 18.49 4.79
N ALA A 69 -6.93 18.66 6.04
CA ALA A 69 -6.16 19.36 7.06
C ALA A 69 -4.98 18.54 7.60
N THR A 70 -5.20 17.26 7.91
CA THR A 70 -4.12 16.42 8.46
C THR A 70 -3.16 15.94 7.38
N PHE A 71 -3.65 15.67 6.18
CA PHE A 71 -2.80 15.46 5.01
C PHE A 71 -1.97 16.71 4.67
N LYS A 72 -2.52 17.94 4.74
CA LYS A 72 -1.73 19.19 4.59
C LYS A 72 -0.64 19.29 5.66
N ASN A 73 -0.93 18.94 6.91
CA ASN A 73 0.06 18.98 7.99
C ASN A 73 1.15 17.90 7.84
N LEU A 74 0.81 16.66 7.47
CA LEU A 74 1.79 15.60 7.13
C LEU A 74 2.54 15.92 5.82
N ALA A 75 1.90 16.58 4.86
CA ALA A 75 2.52 17.02 3.62
C ALA A 75 3.58 18.09 3.87
N GLN A 76 3.34 19.01 4.81
CA GLN A 76 4.30 20.03 5.21
C GLN A 76 5.56 19.47 5.87
N THR A 77 5.56 18.22 6.35
CA THR A 77 6.76 17.60 6.96
C THR A 77 7.59 16.80 5.96
N THR A 78 7.07 16.49 4.76
CA THR A 78 7.79 15.70 3.73
C THR A 78 8.23 16.58 2.55
N SER A 79 9.50 16.45 2.13
CA SER A 79 10.09 17.30 1.08
C SER A 79 9.36 17.20 -0.28
N LYS A 80 8.78 16.03 -0.58
CA LYS A 80 8.06 15.75 -1.84
C LYS A 80 6.74 16.49 -1.95
N MET A 81 6.06 16.77 -0.83
CA MET A 81 4.73 17.41 -0.84
C MET A 81 4.75 18.91 -0.49
N ARG A 82 5.85 19.43 0.06
CA ARG A 82 6.08 20.89 0.15
C ARG A 82 6.09 21.60 -1.22
N GLN A 83 6.24 20.83 -2.30
CA GLN A 83 6.33 21.34 -3.67
C GLN A 83 4.98 21.39 -4.40
N LEU A 84 3.88 20.98 -3.75
CA LEU A 84 2.55 21.04 -4.37
C LEU A 84 2.07 22.49 -4.51
N SER A 85 1.63 22.84 -5.72
CA SER A 85 1.02 24.14 -6.01
C SER A 85 -0.40 24.24 -5.46
N ALA A 86 -0.95 25.46 -5.41
CA ALA A 86 -2.36 25.66 -5.07
C ALA A 86 -3.31 24.90 -6.01
N ASN A 87 -2.92 24.75 -7.28
CA ASN A 87 -3.71 24.05 -8.28
C ASN A 87 -3.68 22.53 -8.08
N ASP A 88 -2.54 21.96 -7.62
CA ASP A 88 -2.46 20.55 -7.23
C ASP A 88 -3.41 20.24 -6.08
N TRP A 89 -3.43 21.11 -5.06
CA TRP A 89 -4.33 21.00 -3.92
C TRP A 89 -5.79 21.11 -4.34
N ALA A 90 -6.12 22.09 -5.19
CA ALA A 90 -7.46 22.25 -5.73
C ALA A 90 -7.90 21.03 -6.56
N PHE A 91 -6.98 20.39 -7.28
CA PHE A 91 -7.25 19.14 -8.00
C PHE A 91 -7.57 18.01 -7.03
N ILE A 92 -6.71 17.77 -6.03
CA ILE A 92 -6.93 16.74 -5.01
C ILE A 92 -8.29 16.94 -4.33
N ASP A 93 -8.56 18.15 -3.84
CA ASP A 93 -9.80 18.48 -3.11
C ASP A 93 -11.05 18.24 -4.00
N ARG A 94 -11.01 18.60 -5.29
CA ARG A 94 -12.10 18.28 -6.24
C ARG A 94 -12.32 16.78 -6.39
N CYS A 95 -11.25 16.03 -6.63
CA CYS A 95 -11.35 14.59 -6.85
C CYS A 95 -11.86 13.87 -5.60
N GLU A 96 -11.35 14.22 -4.42
CA GLU A 96 -11.80 13.67 -3.13
C GLU A 96 -13.29 13.93 -2.91
N ASN A 97 -13.76 15.15 -3.18
CA ASN A 97 -15.16 15.51 -3.03
C ASN A 97 -16.10 14.68 -3.91
N ASN A 98 -15.64 14.25 -5.08
CA ASN A 98 -16.39 13.37 -5.98
C ASN A 98 -16.33 11.90 -5.53
N MET A 99 -15.28 11.47 -4.84
CA MET A 99 -15.20 10.09 -4.32
C MET A 99 -16.22 9.79 -3.24
N LEU A 100 -16.78 10.82 -2.60
CA LEU A 100 -17.72 10.69 -1.49
C LEU A 100 -19.14 10.32 -1.92
N TYR A 101 -19.46 10.30 -3.22
CA TYR A 101 -20.75 9.77 -3.65
C TYR A 101 -20.85 8.29 -3.29
N GLN A 102 -22.02 7.86 -2.83
CA GLN A 102 -22.24 6.48 -2.39
C GLN A 102 -21.97 5.49 -3.53
N ALA A 103 -21.32 4.37 -3.17
CA ALA A 103 -21.16 3.24 -4.08
C ALA A 103 -22.52 2.65 -4.47
N ASP A 104 -22.58 2.00 -5.64
CA ASP A 104 -23.75 1.24 -6.06
C ASP A 104 -24.07 0.13 -5.04
N ALA A 105 -25.28 0.15 -4.51
CA ALA A 105 -25.76 -0.82 -3.53
C ALA A 105 -25.69 -2.26 -4.03
N LYS A 106 -25.85 -2.51 -5.34
CA LYS A 106 -25.71 -3.85 -5.94
C LYS A 106 -24.26 -4.33 -5.87
N ILE A 107 -23.29 -3.44 -6.09
CA ILE A 107 -21.86 -3.78 -5.99
C ILE A 107 -21.50 -4.06 -4.53
N VAL A 108 -21.99 -3.25 -3.58
CA VAL A 108 -21.80 -3.49 -2.15
C VAL A 108 -22.41 -4.83 -1.74
N ALA A 109 -23.64 -5.14 -2.18
CA ALA A 109 -24.30 -6.41 -1.90
C ALA A 109 -23.53 -7.60 -2.47
N ALA A 110 -23.05 -7.52 -3.71
CA ALA A 110 -22.25 -8.57 -4.33
C ALA A 110 -20.92 -8.80 -3.59
N PHE A 111 -20.28 -7.74 -3.08
CA PHE A 111 -19.11 -7.88 -2.23
C PHE A 111 -19.45 -8.56 -0.90
N ASN A 112 -20.55 -8.19 -0.27
CA ASN A 112 -20.98 -8.76 1.00
C ASN A 112 -21.37 -10.25 0.89
N GLN A 113 -21.88 -10.69 -0.26
CA GLN A 113 -22.09 -12.12 -0.52
C GLN A 113 -20.78 -12.92 -0.44
N LYS A 114 -19.65 -12.36 -0.88
CA LYS A 114 -18.33 -13.00 -0.73
C LYS A 114 -17.88 -13.05 0.73
N LYS A 115 -18.26 -12.06 1.55
CA LYS A 115 -17.96 -12.05 2.98
C LYS A 115 -18.76 -13.10 3.76
N ALA A 116 -19.96 -13.45 3.27
CA ALA A 116 -20.86 -14.39 3.93
C ALA A 116 -20.45 -15.86 3.78
N VAL A 117 -19.56 -16.20 2.84
CA VAL A 117 -19.07 -17.57 2.67
C VAL A 117 -18.01 -17.87 3.72
N ILE A 118 -18.30 -18.80 4.63
CA ILE A 118 -17.43 -19.16 5.75
C ILE A 118 -16.56 -20.37 5.36
N GLN A 119 -15.24 -20.16 5.38
CA GLN A 119 -14.20 -21.19 5.22
C GLN A 119 -13.52 -21.52 6.56
N PHE A 120 -13.40 -20.53 7.44
CA PHE A 120 -12.76 -20.61 8.74
C PHE A 120 -13.71 -20.09 9.82
N ASN A 121 -13.84 -20.84 10.91
CA ASN A 121 -14.65 -20.47 12.08
C ASN A 121 -13.78 -19.98 13.25
N THR A 122 -12.52 -20.41 13.30
CA THR A 122 -11.59 -20.10 14.39
C THR A 122 -10.23 -19.63 13.88
N ILE A 123 -9.42 -19.01 14.75
CA ILE A 123 -8.00 -18.71 14.42
C ILE A 123 -7.22 -19.99 14.17
N ALA A 124 -7.51 -21.07 14.90
CA ALA A 124 -6.90 -22.37 14.65
C ALA A 124 -7.22 -22.89 13.24
N ASP A 125 -8.45 -22.69 12.74
CA ASP A 125 -8.81 -23.05 11.36
C ASP A 125 -8.00 -22.23 10.36
N VAL A 126 -7.80 -20.94 10.62
CA VAL A 126 -6.97 -20.07 9.77
C VAL A 126 -5.53 -20.56 9.76
N VAL A 127 -4.93 -20.82 10.92
CA VAL A 127 -3.56 -21.35 11.06
C VAL A 127 -3.40 -22.68 10.33
N ASN A 128 -4.34 -23.62 10.53
CA ASN A 128 -4.36 -24.92 9.85
C ASN A 128 -4.58 -24.78 8.33
N GLY A 129 -5.41 -23.82 7.91
CA GLY A 129 -5.61 -23.50 6.50
C GLY A 129 -4.37 -22.89 5.84
N LEU A 130 -3.53 -22.21 6.61
CA LEU A 130 -2.27 -21.62 6.19
C LEU A 130 -1.08 -22.59 6.22
N THR A 131 -1.16 -23.71 6.96
CA THR A 131 -0.03 -24.65 7.13
C THR A 131 0.42 -25.36 5.84
N ASN A 132 1.16 -24.64 5.00
CA ASN A 132 2.16 -25.18 4.10
C ASN A 132 3.57 -25.07 4.69
N ASN A 133 3.72 -24.44 5.86
CA ASN A 133 4.97 -24.27 6.56
C ASN A 133 5.05 -25.18 7.80
N LYS A 134 5.89 -26.22 7.75
CA LYS A 134 6.20 -27.09 8.91
C LYS A 134 7.32 -26.55 9.80
N PHE A 135 7.95 -25.45 9.38
CA PHE A 135 9.19 -24.94 9.97
C PHE A 135 8.95 -23.75 10.91
N TYR A 136 7.91 -22.94 10.67
CA TYR A 136 7.58 -21.77 11.51
C TYR A 136 6.13 -21.80 11.97
N PRO A 137 5.86 -21.65 13.28
CA PRO A 137 4.50 -21.46 13.78
C PRO A 137 3.99 -20.07 13.40
N TYR A 138 2.72 -19.98 13.03
CA TYR A 138 2.05 -18.69 12.87
C TYR A 138 1.65 -18.15 14.24
N GLN A 139 2.09 -16.94 14.57
CA GLN A 139 1.81 -16.34 15.88
C GLN A 139 0.47 -15.58 15.94
N LEU A 140 -0.55 -16.01 15.20
CA LEU A 140 -1.83 -15.29 15.13
C LEU A 140 -2.55 -15.26 16.49
N GLU A 141 -2.44 -16.32 17.28
CA GLU A 141 -3.06 -16.37 18.60
C GLU A 141 -2.33 -15.46 19.59
N GLU A 142 -1.00 -15.46 19.55
CA GLU A 142 -0.15 -14.56 20.32
C GLU A 142 -0.41 -13.10 19.96
N MET A 143 -0.74 -12.80 18.69
CA MET A 143 -1.12 -11.43 18.27
C MET A 143 -2.42 -11.00 18.93
N VAL A 144 -3.37 -11.92 19.07
CA VAL A 144 -4.62 -11.66 19.80
C VAL A 144 -4.31 -11.43 21.28
N LEU A 145 -3.50 -12.28 21.90
CA LEU A 145 -3.17 -12.20 23.33
C LEU A 145 -2.32 -10.98 23.70
N ALA A 146 -1.64 -10.36 22.74
CA ALA A 146 -0.89 -9.11 22.95
C ALA A 146 -1.79 -7.87 23.11
N LEU A 147 -3.10 -8.00 22.88
CA LEU A 147 -4.08 -6.91 23.00
C LEU A 147 -4.72 -6.87 24.39
N ASP A 148 -5.20 -5.69 24.77
CA ASP A 148 -6.12 -5.52 25.90
C ASP A 148 -7.30 -6.50 25.79
N ASP A 149 -7.72 -7.13 26.91
CA ASP A 149 -8.77 -8.15 26.95
C ASP A 149 -10.06 -7.75 26.19
N LYS A 150 -10.48 -6.50 26.33
CA LYS A 150 -11.67 -5.94 25.67
C LYS A 150 -11.55 -5.88 24.14
N GLU A 151 -10.34 -5.89 23.60
CA GLU A 151 -10.02 -5.75 22.17
C GLU A 151 -9.72 -7.09 21.48
N GLN A 152 -9.40 -8.14 22.26
CA GLN A 152 -9.07 -9.46 21.75
C GLN A 152 -10.18 -10.08 20.91
N LEU A 153 -11.44 -10.07 21.41
CA LEU A 153 -12.57 -10.66 20.70
C LEU A 153 -12.89 -9.92 19.38
N PRO A 154 -13.00 -8.57 19.36
CA PRO A 154 -13.14 -7.83 18.11
C PRO A 154 -12.01 -8.10 17.10
N PHE A 155 -10.76 -8.12 17.55
CA PHE A 155 -9.61 -8.39 16.68
C PHE A 155 -9.66 -9.80 16.08
N ARG A 156 -9.96 -10.81 16.91
CA ARG A 156 -10.14 -12.20 16.49
C ARG A 156 -11.21 -12.35 15.41
N ASN A 157 -12.38 -11.75 15.63
CA ASN A 157 -13.49 -11.79 14.67
C ASN A 157 -13.15 -11.09 13.36
N ASN A 158 -12.41 -9.98 13.42
CA ASN A 158 -11.95 -9.25 12.25
C ASN A 158 -10.91 -10.06 11.45
N LEU A 159 -9.96 -10.73 12.11
CA LEU A 159 -8.99 -11.61 11.45
C LEU A 159 -9.67 -12.76 10.71
N ILE A 160 -10.63 -13.44 11.36
CA ILE A 160 -11.39 -14.53 10.75
C ILE A 160 -12.21 -14.02 9.56
N SER A 161 -12.89 -12.89 9.72
CA SER A 161 -13.65 -12.25 8.64
C SER A 161 -12.77 -11.88 7.45
N PHE A 162 -11.59 -11.34 7.71
CA PHE A 162 -10.59 -11.01 6.70
C PHE A 162 -10.12 -12.28 5.97
N ALA A 163 -9.74 -13.34 6.68
CA ALA A 163 -9.25 -14.58 6.09
C ALA A 163 -10.29 -15.22 5.17
N ASN A 164 -11.55 -15.29 5.62
CA ASN A 164 -12.68 -15.78 4.81
C ASN A 164 -12.83 -14.95 3.53
N LEU A 165 -12.94 -13.62 3.67
CA LEU A 165 -13.11 -12.72 2.53
C LEU A 165 -11.94 -12.81 1.54
N PHE A 166 -10.70 -12.86 2.04
CA PHE A 166 -9.51 -13.00 1.23
C PHE A 166 -9.55 -14.28 0.40
N VAL A 167 -9.82 -15.43 1.03
CA VAL A 167 -9.89 -16.72 0.34
C VAL A 167 -11.02 -16.75 -0.69
N ASN A 168 -12.18 -16.18 -0.38
CA ASN A 168 -13.31 -16.13 -1.32
C ASN A 168 -13.03 -15.24 -2.54
N ILE A 169 -12.14 -14.25 -2.42
CA ILE A 169 -11.77 -13.38 -3.55
C ILE A 169 -10.58 -13.96 -4.32
N PHE A 170 -9.49 -14.30 -3.64
CA PHE A 170 -8.19 -14.63 -4.26
C PHE A 170 -7.85 -16.12 -4.25
N GLY A 171 -8.58 -16.93 -3.47
CA GLY A 171 -8.36 -18.37 -3.36
C GLY A 171 -7.39 -18.75 -2.23
N ALA A 172 -7.59 -19.95 -1.69
CA ALA A 172 -6.78 -20.48 -0.58
C ALA A 172 -5.30 -20.69 -0.95
N SER A 173 -5.01 -21.06 -2.21
CA SER A 173 -3.65 -21.27 -2.69
C SER A 173 -2.80 -19.99 -2.65
N VAL A 174 -3.39 -18.84 -2.98
CA VAL A 174 -2.73 -17.54 -2.85
C VAL A 174 -2.52 -17.22 -1.37
N PHE A 175 -3.56 -17.37 -0.55
CA PHE A 175 -3.51 -17.04 0.87
C PHE A 175 -2.39 -17.79 1.62
N GLN A 176 -2.27 -19.10 1.37
CA GLN A 176 -1.20 -19.96 1.90
C GLN A 176 0.21 -19.50 1.51
N LYS A 177 0.36 -18.86 0.35
CA LYS A 177 1.66 -18.40 -0.14
C LYS A 177 2.06 -17.04 0.42
N LEU A 178 1.13 -16.21 0.87
CA LEU A 178 1.46 -14.86 1.34
C LEU A 178 2.10 -14.85 2.72
N ILE A 179 1.66 -15.75 3.60
CA ILE A 179 2.06 -15.80 5.00
C ILE A 179 2.91 -17.06 5.19
N TYR A 180 4.22 -16.97 4.97
CA TYR A 180 5.13 -18.09 5.26
C TYR A 180 5.69 -18.00 6.66
N ASN A 181 6.14 -16.82 7.08
CA ASN A 181 6.52 -16.59 8.46
C ASN A 181 5.80 -15.35 8.99
N LEU A 182 5.21 -15.47 10.17
CA LEU A 182 4.51 -14.42 10.89
C LEU A 182 5.08 -14.38 12.31
N GLU A 183 5.81 -13.32 12.61
CA GLU A 183 6.54 -13.16 13.87
C GLU A 183 6.02 -11.93 14.64
N ILE A 184 5.85 -12.09 15.94
CA ILE A 184 5.75 -11.01 16.90
C ILE A 184 7.10 -10.88 17.59
N ASP A 185 7.76 -9.75 17.39
CA ASP A 185 9.06 -9.50 18.00
C ASP A 185 8.91 -8.66 19.27
N ASN A 186 8.84 -9.36 20.41
CA ASN A 186 8.77 -8.75 21.74
C ASN A 186 10.10 -8.09 22.16
N SER A 187 11.20 -8.31 21.43
CA SER A 187 12.50 -7.69 21.72
C SER A 187 12.63 -6.27 21.19
N ILE A 188 11.74 -5.84 20.27
CA ILE A 188 11.71 -4.46 19.77
C ILE A 188 11.32 -3.46 20.87
N ALA A 189 10.66 -3.92 21.94
CA ALA A 189 10.42 -3.14 23.15
C ALA A 189 11.72 -2.69 23.87
N LYS A 190 12.89 -3.26 23.57
CA LYS A 190 14.20 -2.80 24.08
C LYS A 190 14.77 -1.60 23.33
N TYR A 191 14.16 -1.14 22.25
CA TYR A 191 14.54 0.11 21.56
C TYR A 191 13.91 1.34 22.20
N ASP A 192 13.89 1.39 23.53
CA ASP A 192 13.35 2.55 24.25
C ASP A 192 14.43 3.64 24.46
N ALA A 193 13.95 4.89 24.45
CA ALA A 193 14.60 6.17 24.73
C ALA A 193 15.33 6.96 23.62
N ALA A 194 15.81 6.40 22.51
CA ALA A 194 16.58 7.19 21.51
C ALA A 194 15.92 7.38 20.14
N TYR A 195 14.90 6.58 19.80
CA TYR A 195 14.30 6.58 18.46
C TYR A 195 12.78 6.41 18.54
N ASN A 196 12.04 7.52 18.65
CA ASN A 196 10.57 7.60 18.56
C ASN A 196 9.97 7.18 17.19
N ASN A 197 10.72 6.46 16.36
CA ASN A 197 10.33 5.95 15.07
C ASN A 197 11.33 4.85 14.75
N ARG A 198 10.90 3.61 14.44
CA ARG A 198 11.33 3.00 13.15
C ARG A 198 10.77 1.65 12.73
N ILE A 199 10.14 0.80 13.54
CA ILE A 199 9.42 -0.37 12.97
C ILE A 199 8.20 -0.69 13.84
N ILE A 200 7.00 -0.48 13.30
CA ILE A 200 5.71 -0.79 13.94
C ILE A 200 5.28 -2.17 13.44
N ALA A 201 5.18 -2.35 12.12
CA ALA A 201 5.12 -3.64 11.44
C ALA A 201 5.95 -3.57 10.16
N ILE A 202 6.31 -4.73 9.58
CA ILE A 202 7.01 -4.78 8.29
C ILE A 202 6.79 -6.11 7.56
N THR A 203 6.53 -5.99 6.25
CA THR A 203 6.61 -7.09 5.29
C THR A 203 7.98 -7.11 4.63
N LYS A 204 8.69 -8.23 4.74
CA LYS A 204 10.00 -8.44 4.12
C LYS A 204 9.90 -9.51 3.05
N LEU A 205 10.45 -9.20 1.88
CA LEU A 205 10.78 -10.18 0.84
C LEU A 205 12.27 -10.48 0.90
N LYS A 206 12.64 -11.75 1.02
CA LYS A 206 14.01 -12.24 1.03
C LYS A 206 14.25 -13.08 -0.22
N GLU A 207 15.40 -12.91 -0.84
CA GLU A 207 15.86 -13.77 -1.94
C GLU A 207 16.95 -14.72 -1.42
N ASN A 208 16.92 -15.98 -1.87
CA ASN A 208 17.97 -16.97 -1.60
C ASN A 208 18.24 -17.76 -2.88
N GLY A 209 19.22 -17.32 -3.67
CA GLY A 209 19.50 -17.89 -4.97
C GLY A 209 18.30 -17.78 -5.92
N ASN A 210 17.60 -18.90 -6.13
CA ASN A 210 16.45 -18.96 -7.03
C ASN A 210 15.10 -18.81 -6.33
N ASP A 211 15.07 -18.76 -5.00
CA ASP A 211 13.85 -18.81 -4.20
C ASP A 211 13.55 -17.46 -3.50
N LEU A 212 12.28 -17.24 -3.19
CA LEU A 212 11.79 -16.07 -2.44
C LEU A 212 11.18 -16.51 -1.12
N ALA A 213 11.47 -15.81 -0.03
CA ALA A 213 10.77 -15.93 1.24
C ALA A 213 10.04 -14.64 1.56
N GLN A 214 8.82 -14.74 2.10
CA GLN A 214 8.12 -13.60 2.66
C GLN A 214 7.85 -13.77 4.15
N CYS A 215 8.13 -12.70 4.88
CA CYS A 215 8.04 -12.64 6.34
C CYS A 215 7.25 -11.40 6.72
N LEU A 216 6.29 -11.54 7.63
CA LEU A 216 5.61 -10.41 8.25
C LEU A 216 6.03 -10.36 9.71
N MET A 217 6.44 -9.19 10.17
CA MET A 217 6.90 -8.95 11.53
C MET A 217 6.06 -7.83 12.15
N PHE A 218 5.56 -8.08 13.36
CA PHE A 218 4.76 -7.15 14.14
C PHE A 218 5.41 -6.91 15.50
N THR A 219 5.23 -5.70 16.03
CA THR A 219 5.52 -5.39 17.43
C THR A 219 4.22 -5.43 18.24
N GLU A 220 4.28 -5.71 19.54
CA GLU A 220 3.09 -5.58 20.41
C GLU A 220 2.47 -4.18 20.29
N HIS A 221 3.29 -3.13 20.19
CA HIS A 221 2.83 -1.76 20.02
C HIS A 221 2.02 -1.53 18.73
N SER A 222 2.37 -2.22 17.64
CA SER A 222 1.64 -2.12 16.36
C SER A 222 0.25 -2.73 16.35
N LEU A 223 -0.02 -3.57 17.34
CA LEU A 223 -1.28 -4.28 17.48
C LEU A 223 -2.25 -3.50 18.36
N GLN A 224 -1.77 -2.57 19.19
CA GLN A 224 -2.62 -1.76 20.08
C GLN A 224 -3.71 -1.01 19.29
N ALA A 225 -4.98 -1.34 19.53
CA ALA A 225 -6.06 -0.73 18.76
C ALA A 225 -6.22 0.76 19.07
N GLN A 226 -5.87 1.18 20.29
CA GLN A 226 -5.76 2.60 20.64
C GLN A 226 -4.79 3.35 19.72
N MET A 227 -3.67 2.73 19.35
CA MET A 227 -2.72 3.36 18.43
C MET A 227 -3.28 3.45 17.01
N SER A 228 -3.86 2.36 16.51
CA SER A 228 -4.56 2.35 15.22
C SER A 228 -5.65 3.42 15.15
N LYS A 229 -6.43 3.59 16.23
CA LYS A 229 -7.48 4.61 16.33
C LYS A 229 -6.91 6.02 16.34
N VAL A 230 -5.87 6.30 17.11
CA VAL A 230 -5.22 7.62 17.13
C VAL A 230 -4.62 7.95 15.76
N GLN A 231 -3.93 6.99 15.15
CA GLN A 231 -3.34 7.14 13.81
C GLN A 231 -4.42 7.36 12.75
N TYR A 232 -5.53 6.64 12.83
CA TYR A 232 -6.70 6.90 11.99
C TYR A 232 -7.31 8.28 12.24
N GLN A 233 -7.45 8.73 13.49
CA GLN A 233 -7.99 10.06 13.83
C GLN A 233 -7.11 11.22 13.33
N ILE A 234 -5.82 10.98 13.11
CA ILE A 234 -4.91 11.93 12.46
C ILE A 234 -4.69 11.60 10.96
N GLY A 235 -5.44 10.68 10.38
CA GLY A 235 -5.43 10.41 8.94
C GLY A 235 -4.16 9.76 8.45
N PHE A 236 -3.43 9.13 9.35
CA PHE A 236 -2.28 8.32 8.99
C PHE A 236 -2.73 7.03 8.29
N HIS A 237 -3.69 6.30 8.86
CA HIS A 237 -4.28 5.10 8.25
C HIS A 237 -5.64 5.39 7.58
N SER A 238 -5.98 4.58 6.59
CA SER A 238 -7.25 4.64 5.85
C SER A 238 -8.48 4.11 6.61
N THR A 239 -8.28 3.40 7.72
CA THR A 239 -9.37 2.78 8.48
C THR A 239 -9.07 2.72 9.98
N ALA A 240 -10.14 2.78 10.78
CA ALA A 240 -10.07 2.72 12.24
C ALA A 240 -10.02 1.28 12.79
N THR A 241 -10.17 0.28 11.91
CA THR A 241 -10.28 -1.12 12.35
C THR A 241 -8.97 -1.58 12.98
N ASN A 242 -9.06 -2.31 14.09
CA ASN A 242 -7.89 -2.78 14.85
C ASN A 242 -6.99 -3.78 14.11
N ILE A 243 -7.44 -4.37 12.99
CA ILE A 243 -6.62 -5.20 12.12
C ILE A 243 -5.98 -4.42 10.95
N SER A 244 -6.10 -3.09 10.91
CA SER A 244 -5.62 -2.25 9.80
C SER A 244 -4.16 -2.52 9.46
N THR A 245 -3.28 -2.49 10.47
CA THR A 245 -1.84 -2.76 10.30
C THR A 245 -1.59 -4.15 9.72
N PHE A 246 -2.32 -5.17 10.19
CA PHE A 246 -2.20 -6.52 9.65
C PHE A 246 -2.59 -6.59 8.17
N VAL A 247 -3.75 -6.00 7.81
CA VAL A 247 -4.23 -6.01 6.42
C VAL A 247 -3.33 -5.16 5.51
N HIS A 248 -2.78 -4.06 6.01
CA HIS A 248 -1.77 -3.26 5.34
C HIS A 248 -0.56 -4.10 4.95
N GLU A 249 0.02 -4.84 5.91
CA GLU A 249 1.16 -5.72 5.63
C GLU A 249 0.79 -6.85 4.66
N ILE A 250 -0.43 -7.39 4.73
CA ILE A 250 -0.91 -8.33 3.71
C ILE A 250 -1.02 -7.65 2.33
N GLY A 251 -1.29 -6.35 2.27
CA GLY A 251 -1.26 -5.55 1.04
C GLY A 251 0.14 -5.53 0.39
N HIS A 252 1.19 -5.33 1.18
CA HIS A 252 2.57 -5.47 0.70
C HIS A 252 2.85 -6.90 0.24
N ALA A 253 2.43 -7.86 1.05
CA ALA A 253 2.64 -9.29 0.80
C ALA A 253 2.04 -9.77 -0.52
N ILE A 254 0.78 -9.39 -0.80
CA ILE A 254 0.09 -9.76 -2.04
C ILE A 254 0.67 -9.03 -3.25
N SER A 255 1.12 -7.78 -3.09
CA SER A 255 1.78 -7.03 -4.17
C SER A 255 3.09 -7.69 -4.59
N ASN A 256 3.93 -8.07 -3.63
CA ASN A 256 5.18 -8.80 -3.88
C ASN A 256 4.92 -10.12 -4.61
N TYR A 257 3.95 -10.91 -4.14
CA TYR A 257 3.58 -12.18 -4.76
C TYR A 257 3.05 -12.00 -6.19
N ALA A 258 2.19 -11.01 -6.39
CA ALA A 258 1.60 -10.68 -7.69
C ALA A 258 2.64 -10.18 -8.70
N TRP A 259 3.63 -9.43 -8.25
CA TRP A 259 4.71 -8.93 -9.11
C TRP A 259 5.55 -10.05 -9.73
N VAL A 260 5.64 -11.22 -9.09
CA VAL A 260 6.35 -12.39 -9.62
C VAL A 260 5.50 -13.09 -10.70
N TRP A 261 6.12 -13.48 -11.82
CA TRP A 261 5.45 -14.23 -12.89
C TRP A 261 4.84 -15.54 -12.38
N PRO A 262 3.68 -15.99 -12.93
CA PRO A 262 2.99 -17.20 -12.45
C PRO A 262 3.89 -18.43 -12.31
N ASN A 263 4.67 -18.76 -13.34
CA ASN A 263 5.58 -19.93 -13.32
C ASN A 263 6.73 -19.82 -12.31
N ASN A 264 7.04 -18.62 -11.81
CA ASN A 264 8.08 -18.39 -10.83
C ASN A 264 7.51 -18.38 -9.39
N ARG A 265 6.18 -18.30 -9.19
CA ARG A 265 5.54 -18.30 -7.86
C ARG A 265 5.68 -19.62 -7.12
N LEU A 266 5.97 -20.72 -7.81
CA LEU A 266 6.31 -21.99 -7.17
C LEU A 266 7.58 -21.89 -6.32
N ARG A 267 8.47 -20.93 -6.62
CA ARG A 267 9.70 -20.63 -5.88
C ARG A 267 9.46 -19.73 -4.67
N PHE A 268 8.23 -19.23 -4.53
CA PHE A 268 7.82 -18.47 -3.36
C PHE A 268 7.59 -19.44 -2.19
N ASN A 269 8.32 -19.19 -1.12
CA ASN A 269 8.30 -19.92 0.14
C ASN A 269 8.61 -21.43 -0.01
N HIS A 270 9.40 -21.79 -1.02
CA HIS A 270 9.80 -23.16 -1.30
C HIS A 270 11.28 -23.37 -0.91
N ASN A 271 11.58 -24.46 -0.20
CA ASN A 271 12.94 -24.92 0.15
C ASN A 271 13.87 -23.93 0.87
N ILE A 272 13.35 -22.85 1.46
CA ILE A 272 14.19 -21.90 2.21
C ILE A 272 14.52 -22.51 3.58
N THR A 273 15.79 -22.85 3.75
CA THR A 273 16.35 -23.53 4.92
C THR A 273 16.07 -22.74 6.22
N PRO A 274 15.67 -23.43 7.30
CA PRO A 274 15.17 -22.85 8.56
C PRO A 274 16.20 -22.12 9.44
N THR A 275 17.43 -21.91 8.98
CA THR A 275 18.58 -21.62 9.87
C THR A 275 18.52 -20.29 10.61
N THR A 276 17.53 -19.42 10.40
CA THR A 276 17.36 -18.27 11.31
C THR A 276 16.01 -18.12 11.98
N GLY A 277 14.93 -18.84 11.65
CA GLY A 277 13.67 -18.75 12.42
C GLY A 277 12.94 -17.41 12.41
N ARG A 278 13.65 -16.35 12.03
CA ARG A 278 13.36 -14.95 12.34
C ARG A 278 13.32 -14.18 11.05
N CYS A 279 12.53 -13.12 10.99
CA CYS A 279 12.55 -12.11 9.94
C CYS A 279 13.87 -11.29 9.98
N THR A 280 15.03 -11.96 9.94
CA THR A 280 16.36 -11.36 10.04
C THR A 280 16.82 -10.82 8.68
N PRO A 281 17.29 -9.56 8.62
CA PRO A 281 17.79 -8.97 7.39
C PRO A 281 19.16 -9.58 7.05
N VAL A 282 19.24 -10.34 5.96
CA VAL A 282 20.53 -10.70 5.35
C VAL A 282 20.43 -10.37 3.87
N LYS A 283 21.23 -9.40 3.43
CA LYS A 283 21.44 -9.13 2.01
C LYS A 283 22.31 -10.26 1.47
N ASP A 284 21.71 -11.28 0.89
CA ASP A 284 22.47 -12.18 0.04
C ASP A 284 22.43 -11.64 -1.39
N LYS A 285 23.61 -11.36 -1.96
CA LYS A 285 23.76 -10.72 -3.28
C LYS A 285 23.79 -11.77 -4.40
N THR A 286 23.07 -12.87 -4.25
CA THR A 286 22.97 -13.86 -5.33
C THR A 286 22.01 -13.34 -6.38
N SER A 287 22.44 -13.35 -7.65
CA SER A 287 21.61 -12.91 -8.77
C SER A 287 20.38 -13.82 -8.90
N SER A 288 19.18 -13.28 -8.70
CA SER A 288 17.95 -14.04 -8.87
C SER A 288 17.55 -14.09 -10.35
N PHE A 289 17.15 -15.28 -10.82
CA PHE A 289 16.54 -15.46 -12.14
C PHE A 289 15.01 -15.35 -12.08
N ILE A 290 14.51 -14.57 -11.11
CA ILE A 290 13.06 -14.46 -10.89
C ILE A 290 12.51 -13.40 -11.81
N ARG A 291 11.60 -13.84 -12.69
CA ARG A 291 10.92 -12.93 -13.60
C ARG A 291 9.82 -12.20 -12.85
N GLY A 292 9.95 -10.88 -12.80
CA GLY A 292 8.88 -9.97 -12.40
C GLY A 292 8.14 -9.41 -13.61
N PHE A 293 6.91 -8.93 -13.40
CA PHE A 293 6.24 -8.09 -14.38
C PHE A 293 7.01 -6.77 -14.57
N ILE A 294 6.99 -6.23 -15.79
CA ILE A 294 7.63 -4.93 -16.12
C ILE A 294 7.08 -3.81 -15.23
N TYR A 295 5.78 -3.85 -14.93
CA TYR A 295 5.14 -2.91 -14.02
C TYR A 295 4.73 -3.62 -12.74
N SER A 296 5.17 -3.06 -11.61
CA SER A 296 4.74 -3.51 -10.28
C SER A 296 3.23 -3.27 -10.10
N PRO A 297 2.53 -4.10 -9.32
CA PRO A 297 1.13 -3.83 -8.98
C PRO A 297 0.91 -2.45 -8.34
N ASN A 298 1.90 -1.98 -7.59
CA ASN A 298 1.91 -0.67 -6.94
C ASN A 298 1.78 0.47 -7.96
N ASP A 299 2.58 0.44 -9.02
CA ASP A 299 2.53 1.47 -10.08
C ASP A 299 1.30 1.32 -10.97
N VAL A 300 0.85 0.08 -11.18
CA VAL A 300 -0.36 -0.19 -11.96
C VAL A 300 -1.61 0.33 -11.27
N LEU A 301 -1.68 0.26 -9.93
CA LEU A 301 -2.77 0.90 -9.17
C LEU A 301 -2.82 2.41 -9.46
N VAL A 302 -1.70 3.12 -9.35
CA VAL A 302 -1.64 4.58 -9.59
C VAL A 302 -2.11 4.91 -11.01
N ARG A 303 -1.60 4.18 -12.01
CA ARG A 303 -2.02 4.36 -13.41
C ARG A 303 -3.49 4.03 -13.62
N TYR A 304 -3.98 2.98 -12.99
CA TYR A 304 -5.39 2.57 -13.08
C TYR A 304 -6.29 3.68 -12.57
N LEU A 305 -6.03 4.18 -11.35
CA LEU A 305 -6.81 5.26 -10.73
C LEU A 305 -6.72 6.56 -11.52
N GLY A 306 -5.54 6.95 -11.99
CA GLY A 306 -5.36 8.10 -12.86
C GLY A 306 -6.17 8.00 -14.15
N LYS A 307 -6.19 6.84 -14.80
CA LYS A 307 -7.00 6.61 -16.00
C LYS A 307 -8.50 6.65 -15.72
N ARG A 308 -8.96 6.22 -14.54
CA ARG A 308 -10.39 6.30 -14.19
C ARG A 308 -10.86 7.74 -14.27
N VAL A 309 -10.05 8.70 -13.81
CA VAL A 309 -10.32 10.13 -13.93
C VAL A 309 -9.83 10.72 -15.27
N GLY A 310 -9.58 9.92 -16.32
CA GLY A 310 -9.22 10.46 -17.64
C GLY A 310 -7.78 10.97 -17.78
N ILE A 311 -6.90 10.77 -16.80
CA ILE A 311 -5.51 11.21 -16.89
C ILE A 311 -4.67 10.21 -17.68
N SER A 312 -4.03 10.70 -18.74
CA SER A 312 -3.17 9.90 -19.61
C SER A 312 -1.90 9.39 -18.92
N ASN A 313 -1.29 8.33 -19.47
CA ASN A 313 -0.02 7.79 -18.99
C ASN A 313 1.19 8.73 -19.17
N ASN A 314 1.03 9.80 -19.94
CA ASN A 314 2.08 10.81 -20.15
C ASN A 314 2.11 11.87 -19.04
N ALA A 315 1.18 11.78 -18.08
CA ALA A 315 1.05 12.70 -16.94
C ALA A 315 1.18 11.95 -15.59
N PRO A 316 2.32 11.28 -15.31
CA PRO A 316 2.46 10.39 -14.15
C PRO A 316 2.33 11.09 -12.80
N PHE A 317 2.70 12.37 -12.72
CA PHE A 317 2.51 13.15 -11.50
C PHE A 317 1.03 13.40 -11.22
N GLN A 318 0.23 13.77 -12.22
CA GLN A 318 -1.21 13.95 -12.08
C GLN A 318 -1.91 12.62 -11.78
N GLN A 319 -1.45 11.49 -12.35
CA GLN A 319 -1.93 10.17 -11.96
C GLN A 319 -1.68 9.88 -10.47
N GLN A 320 -0.52 10.29 -9.95
CA GLN A 320 -0.21 10.18 -8.53
C GLN A 320 -1.17 11.00 -7.66
N LEU A 321 -1.40 12.27 -8.01
CA LEU A 321 -2.32 13.15 -7.28
C LEU A 321 -3.74 12.60 -7.30
N ALA A 322 -4.19 12.07 -8.44
CA ALA A 322 -5.50 11.43 -8.56
C ALA A 322 -5.56 10.21 -7.64
N ALA A 323 -4.57 9.32 -7.68
CA ALA A 323 -4.51 8.14 -6.83
C ALA A 323 -4.56 8.47 -5.34
N TRP A 324 -3.93 9.57 -4.92
CA TRP A 324 -4.04 10.09 -3.54
C TRP A 324 -5.48 10.43 -3.19
N SER A 325 -6.26 11.02 -4.09
CA SER A 325 -7.68 11.32 -3.83
C SER A 325 -8.57 10.10 -3.64
N PHE A 326 -8.22 8.94 -4.20
CA PHE A 326 -8.96 7.69 -3.99
C PHE A 326 -8.66 7.07 -2.62
N ILE A 327 -7.39 7.13 -2.21
CA ILE A 327 -6.87 6.42 -1.04
C ILE A 327 -6.66 7.43 0.09
N GLN A 328 -7.57 7.41 1.05
CA GLN A 328 -7.70 8.37 2.14
C GLN A 328 -6.76 8.01 3.29
N SER A 329 -5.46 7.93 2.99
CA SER A 329 -4.40 7.57 3.94
C SER A 329 -3.19 8.47 3.77
N GLY A 330 -2.85 9.24 4.81
CA GLY A 330 -1.66 10.07 4.86
C GLY A 330 -0.39 9.22 4.77
N TYR A 331 -0.37 8.03 5.37
CA TYR A 331 0.76 7.11 5.25
C TYR A 331 0.94 6.64 3.81
N GLY A 332 -0.14 6.17 3.16
CA GLY A 332 -0.08 5.75 1.76
C GLY A 332 0.37 6.87 0.81
N ARG A 333 -0.10 8.11 1.04
CA ARG A 333 0.26 9.27 0.21
C ARG A 333 1.71 9.73 0.40
N THR A 334 2.26 9.61 1.61
CA THR A 334 3.63 10.03 1.95
C THR A 334 4.68 8.95 1.68
N GLY A 335 4.29 7.67 1.79
CA GLY A 335 5.19 6.52 1.75
C GLY A 335 5.54 5.97 0.37
N GLY A 336 4.96 6.53 -0.69
CA GLY A 336 5.18 6.08 -2.07
C GLY A 336 4.19 4.99 -2.52
N ASN A 337 4.38 4.45 -3.73
CA ASN A 337 3.36 3.61 -4.37
C ASN A 337 3.12 2.28 -3.65
N ALA A 338 4.13 1.72 -2.98
CA ALA A 338 3.98 0.50 -2.19
C ALA A 338 3.06 0.75 -0.98
N GLU A 339 3.33 1.79 -0.18
CA GLU A 339 2.48 2.15 0.95
C GLU A 339 1.08 2.56 0.50
N LEU A 340 0.98 3.27 -0.63
CA LEU A 340 -0.31 3.63 -1.22
C LEU A 340 -1.11 2.38 -1.61
N PHE A 341 -0.47 1.36 -2.20
CA PHE A 341 -1.12 0.10 -2.54
C PHE A 341 -1.59 -0.65 -1.29
N ALA A 342 -0.74 -0.77 -0.26
CA ALA A 342 -1.10 -1.44 0.98
C ALA A 342 -2.24 -0.74 1.73
N GLU A 343 -2.22 0.60 1.79
CA GLU A 343 -3.31 1.38 2.38
C GLU A 343 -4.58 1.33 1.54
N GLY A 344 -4.49 1.34 0.20
CA GLY A 344 -5.64 1.13 -0.67
C GLY A 344 -6.27 -0.25 -0.49
N PHE A 345 -5.44 -1.28 -0.25
CA PHE A 345 -5.90 -2.64 0.01
C PHE A 345 -6.63 -2.74 1.36
N ALA A 346 -6.07 -2.13 2.41
CA ALA A 346 -6.69 -2.03 3.73
C ALA A 346 -8.02 -1.24 3.65
N GLN A 347 -8.03 -0.08 3.00
CA GLN A 347 -9.25 0.71 2.78
C GLN A 347 -10.33 -0.11 2.09
N TRP A 348 -10.00 -0.80 1.00
CA TRP A 348 -10.96 -1.60 0.26
C TRP A 348 -11.59 -2.72 1.10
N LEU A 349 -10.81 -3.47 1.87
CA LEU A 349 -11.35 -4.59 2.64
C LEU A 349 -12.06 -4.17 3.93
N LEU A 350 -11.64 -3.06 4.53
CA LEU A 350 -12.03 -2.68 5.89
C LEU A 350 -12.99 -1.48 5.96
N THR A 351 -13.33 -0.85 4.83
CA THR A 351 -14.34 0.24 4.82
C THR A 351 -15.72 -0.30 5.21
N PRO A 352 -16.36 0.23 6.27
CA PRO A 352 -17.73 -0.13 6.64
C PRO A 352 -18.74 0.15 5.51
N ASP A 353 -19.81 -0.66 5.42
CA ASP A 353 -20.77 -0.57 4.31
C ASP A 353 -21.39 0.82 4.14
N ASN A 354 -21.73 1.48 5.24
CA ASN A 354 -22.29 2.83 5.24
C ASN A 354 -21.28 3.93 4.85
N GLN A 355 -20.01 3.58 4.67
CA GLN A 355 -18.92 4.47 4.27
C GLN A 355 -18.35 4.13 2.89
N LYS A 356 -18.92 3.16 2.17
CA LYS A 356 -18.45 2.76 0.84
C LYS A 356 -18.85 3.79 -0.22
N GLY A 357 -17.85 4.50 -0.73
CA GLY A 357 -18.01 5.54 -1.76
C GLY A 357 -17.56 5.08 -3.13
N LEU A 358 -17.55 6.01 -4.10
CA LEU A 358 -17.03 5.75 -5.43
C LEU A 358 -15.55 5.36 -5.42
N ASN A 359 -14.76 5.91 -4.49
CA ASN A 359 -13.39 5.44 -4.28
C ASN A 359 -13.36 3.95 -3.95
N TRP A 360 -14.14 3.51 -2.96
CA TRP A 360 -14.22 2.11 -2.57
C TRP A 360 -14.68 1.24 -3.73
N GLN A 361 -15.69 1.67 -4.49
CA GLN A 361 -16.20 0.93 -5.65
C GLN A 361 -15.12 0.71 -6.71
N ILE A 362 -14.28 1.71 -6.95
CA ILE A 362 -13.18 1.62 -7.93
C ILE A 362 -12.03 0.78 -7.40
N LEU A 363 -11.71 0.88 -6.10
CA LEU A 363 -10.76 -0.05 -5.48
C LEU A 363 -11.29 -1.50 -5.53
N ASN A 364 -12.60 -1.70 -5.39
CA ASN A 364 -13.22 -3.01 -5.50
C ASN A 364 -13.16 -3.59 -6.91
N GLU A 365 -13.36 -2.77 -7.94
CA GLU A 365 -13.14 -3.17 -9.33
C GLU A 365 -11.64 -3.48 -9.57
N PHE A 366 -10.74 -2.64 -9.07
CA PHE A 366 -9.30 -2.85 -9.21
C PHE A 366 -8.86 -4.15 -8.52
N TYR A 367 -8.96 -4.27 -7.20
CA TYR A 367 -8.45 -5.42 -6.46
C TYR A 367 -9.25 -6.69 -6.74
N GLY A 368 -10.59 -6.58 -6.80
CA GLY A 368 -11.48 -7.72 -6.94
C GLY A 368 -11.59 -8.27 -8.38
N THR A 369 -11.21 -7.49 -9.39
CA THR A 369 -11.32 -7.88 -10.80
C THR A 369 -10.02 -7.65 -11.57
N TYR A 370 -9.58 -6.39 -11.73
CA TYR A 370 -8.44 -6.07 -12.61
C TYR A 370 -7.13 -6.71 -12.11
N PHE A 371 -6.74 -6.44 -10.87
CA PHE A 371 -5.54 -6.97 -10.22
C PHE A 371 -5.56 -8.50 -10.17
N LYS A 372 -6.71 -9.07 -9.77
CA LYS A 372 -6.88 -10.53 -9.75
C LYS A 372 -6.67 -11.14 -11.13
N ASN A 373 -7.32 -10.63 -12.16
CA ASN A 373 -7.28 -11.22 -13.50
C ASN A 373 -5.96 -10.96 -14.23
N TYR A 374 -5.31 -9.83 -13.96
CA TYR A 374 -4.07 -9.46 -14.65
C TYR A 374 -2.83 -10.06 -13.99
N TYR A 375 -2.82 -10.12 -12.65
CA TYR A 375 -1.66 -10.63 -11.92
C TYR A 375 -1.88 -12.03 -11.37
N LEU A 376 -3.01 -12.36 -10.76
CA LEU A 376 -3.12 -13.56 -9.93
C LEU A 376 -3.58 -14.81 -10.67
N ILE A 377 -4.43 -14.66 -11.68
CA ILE A 377 -4.80 -15.70 -12.66
C ILE A 377 -3.77 -15.70 -13.78
#